data_AF-A0A317SFV2-F1
#
_entry.id   AF-A0A317SFV2-F1
#
_cell.length_a   1.000
_cell.length_b   1.000
_cell.length_c   1.000
_cell.angle_alpha   90.00
_cell.angle_beta   90.00
_cell.angle_gamma   90.00
#
_symmetry.space_group_name_H-M   'P 1'
#
loop_
_entity.id
_entity.type
_entity.pdbx_description
1 polymer ?
#
loop_
_entity_poly.entity_id
_entity_poly.type
_entity_poly.pdbx_seq_one_letter_code
_entity_poly.pdbx_strand_id
1 'polypeptide(L)'
;MAPLAKRKRPVVEEISFDAGQRREYLTGFRKRKLARAEKAREEAEKAARTERLKDRRKLRESRKQELSAHVTAIQESSRKAALEAGGIENSSSDEAEWGGINDGEGWGDCSVHGVGREDEYVDEEKYTTVTVEAMDLGKEESEDEEVAVERMRKREEREKEEERLMKRKEARHKNGSKGKKKKFRYLTKSERRQDRAKVKMGKARRRGEREGDKEGRRKGGGSGKGRKK
;
A
#
# COMPACT_ATOMS: atom_id res chain seq x y z
N MET A 1 -1.03 19.80 23.66
CA MET A 1 -1.64 20.51 22.52
C MET A 1 -2.96 21.13 22.97
N ALA A 2 -3.14 22.44 22.73
CA ALA A 2 -4.40 23.11 23.06
C ALA A 2 -5.57 22.51 22.25
N PRO A 3 -6.79 22.41 22.81
CA PRO A 3 -7.93 21.92 22.07
C PRO A 3 -8.24 22.89 20.92
N LEU A 4 -8.26 22.38 19.69
CA LEU A 4 -8.60 23.19 18.51
C LEU A 4 -9.99 23.83 18.72
N ALA A 5 -10.01 25.16 18.74
CA ALA A 5 -11.25 25.92 18.77
C ALA A 5 -12.13 25.50 17.59
N LYS A 6 -13.40 25.17 17.87
CA LYS A 6 -14.37 24.77 16.85
C LYS A 6 -14.51 25.94 15.87
N ARG A 7 -13.98 25.78 14.64
CA ARG A 7 -14.16 26.77 13.56
C ARG A 7 -15.66 26.97 13.36
N LYS A 8 -16.14 28.21 13.56
CA LYS A 8 -17.53 28.56 13.25
C LYS A 8 -17.75 28.29 11.76
N ARG A 9 -18.77 27.49 11.44
CA ARG A 9 -19.15 27.27 10.04
C ARG A 9 -19.65 28.61 9.47
N PRO A 10 -19.37 28.91 8.20
CA PRO A 10 -19.93 30.10 7.58
C PRO A 10 -21.45 30.06 7.72
N VAL A 11 -22.02 31.18 8.20
CA VAL A 11 -23.46 31.36 8.27
C VAL A 11 -23.92 31.54 6.82
N VAL A 12 -24.79 30.65 6.35
CA VAL A 12 -25.35 30.77 5.01
C VAL A 12 -26.42 31.85 5.07
N GLU A 13 -26.22 32.94 4.33
CA GLU A 13 -27.08 34.13 4.38
C GLU A 13 -28.47 33.87 3.76
N GLU A 14 -28.54 33.01 2.74
CA GLU A 14 -29.78 32.68 2.04
C GLU A 14 -29.88 31.18 1.72
N ILE A 15 -31.02 30.55 2.01
CA ILE A 15 -31.29 29.14 1.71
C ILE A 15 -32.39 29.08 0.65
N SER A 16 -32.02 28.72 -0.58
CA SER A 16 -32.98 28.46 -1.66
C SER A 16 -33.56 27.04 -1.51
N PHE A 17 -34.89 26.95 -1.41
CA PHE A 17 -35.59 25.66 -1.33
C PHE A 17 -36.17 25.30 -2.70
N ASP A 18 -35.40 24.56 -3.49
CA ASP A 18 -35.93 23.96 -4.71
C ASP A 18 -36.86 22.77 -4.37
N ALA A 19 -38.11 22.87 -4.81
CA ALA A 19 -39.11 21.83 -4.63
C ALA A 19 -38.73 20.53 -5.38
N GLY A 20 -37.99 20.61 -6.49
CA GLY A 20 -37.46 19.47 -7.22
C GLY A 20 -36.45 18.69 -6.40
N GLN A 21 -35.40 19.37 -5.92
CA GLN A 21 -34.42 18.80 -5.00
C GLN A 21 -35.06 18.25 -3.73
N ARG A 22 -36.10 18.91 -3.19
CA ARG A 22 -36.83 18.39 -2.02
C ARG A 22 -37.53 17.06 -2.33
N ARG A 23 -38.18 16.93 -3.49
CA ARG A 23 -38.85 15.68 -3.91
C ARG A 23 -37.83 14.57 -4.12
N GLU A 24 -36.71 14.84 -4.80
CA GLU A 24 -35.62 13.88 -4.98
C GLU A 24 -34.97 13.50 -3.64
N TYR A 25 -34.85 14.45 -2.72
CA TYR A 25 -34.40 14.17 -1.38
C TYR A 25 -35.39 13.25 -0.64
N LEU A 26 -36.69 13.48 -0.72
CA LEU A 26 -37.67 12.64 -0.03
C LEU A 26 -37.87 11.25 -0.67
N THR A 27 -37.71 11.09 -1.98
CA THR A 27 -37.93 9.79 -2.66
C THR A 27 -36.62 9.03 -2.91
N GLY A 28 -35.49 9.74 -3.00
CA GLY A 28 -34.17 9.20 -3.36
C GLY A 28 -33.37 8.58 -2.20
N PHE A 29 -34.00 8.18 -1.08
CA PHE A 29 -33.27 7.60 0.06
C PHE A 29 -32.40 6.40 -0.31
N ARG A 30 -32.91 5.53 -1.20
CA ARG A 30 -32.15 4.38 -1.72
C ARG A 30 -30.94 4.84 -2.54
N LYS A 31 -31.10 5.85 -3.41
CA LYS A 31 -30.00 6.46 -4.18
C LYS A 31 -28.93 7.03 -3.25
N ARG A 32 -29.30 7.78 -2.22
CA ARG A 32 -28.34 8.31 -1.23
C ARG A 32 -27.67 7.25 -0.38
N LYS A 33 -28.36 6.15 -0.07
CA LYS A 33 -27.76 5.03 0.66
C LYS A 33 -26.71 4.33 -0.20
N LEU A 34 -26.99 4.14 -1.49
CA LEU A 34 -26.03 3.59 -2.47
C LEU A 34 -24.85 4.55 -2.67
N ALA A 35 -25.10 5.84 -2.92
CA ALA A 35 -24.05 6.85 -3.08
C ALA A 35 -23.14 6.96 -1.85
N ARG A 36 -23.67 6.81 -0.63
CA ARG A 36 -22.85 6.74 0.59
C ARG A 36 -21.97 5.49 0.64
N ALA A 37 -22.52 4.34 0.24
CA ALA A 37 -21.76 3.10 0.18
C ALA A 37 -20.66 3.16 -0.91
N GLU A 38 -20.98 3.73 -2.07
CA GLU A 38 -20.04 3.96 -3.17
C GLU A 38 -18.95 4.94 -2.75
N LYS A 39 -19.31 6.09 -2.18
CA LYS A 39 -18.32 7.05 -1.66
C LYS A 39 -17.38 6.43 -0.63
N ALA A 40 -17.89 5.60 0.28
CA ALA A 40 -17.05 4.89 1.25
C ALA A 40 -16.09 3.88 0.57
N ARG A 41 -16.54 3.20 -0.49
CA ARG A 41 -15.69 2.32 -1.30
C ARG A 41 -14.63 3.11 -2.05
N GLU A 42 -15.01 4.20 -2.71
CA GLU A 42 -14.08 5.07 -3.42
C GLU A 42 -13.02 5.68 -2.50
N GLU A 43 -13.40 6.12 -1.31
CA GLU A 43 -12.46 6.63 -0.30
C GLU A 43 -11.48 5.54 0.15
N ALA A 44 -11.97 4.31 0.36
CA ALA A 44 -11.11 3.17 0.71
C ALA A 44 -10.15 2.81 -0.44
N GLU A 45 -10.62 2.82 -1.69
CA GLU A 45 -9.79 2.57 -2.88
C GLU A 45 -8.73 3.67 -3.08
N LYS A 46 -9.11 4.94 -2.91
CA LYS A 46 -8.18 6.08 -2.95
C LYS A 46 -7.13 5.95 -1.86
N ALA A 47 -7.53 5.63 -0.63
CA ALA A 47 -6.60 5.39 0.48
C ALA A 47 -5.63 4.25 0.15
N ALA A 48 -6.13 3.08 -0.28
CA ALA A 48 -5.31 1.92 -0.64
C ALA A 48 -4.32 2.22 -1.78
N ARG A 49 -4.72 2.98 -2.80
CA ARG A 49 -3.81 3.43 -3.87
C ARG A 49 -2.70 4.33 -3.32
N THR A 50 -3.04 5.29 -2.45
CA THR A 50 -2.04 6.17 -1.86
C THR A 50 -1.08 5.44 -0.93
N GLU A 51 -1.55 4.42 -0.21
CA GLU A 51 -0.70 3.58 0.65
C GLU A 51 0.27 2.75 -0.18
N ARG A 52 -0.21 2.07 -1.24
CA ARG A 52 0.65 1.33 -2.17
C ARG A 52 1.74 2.21 -2.79
N LEU A 53 1.41 3.44 -3.18
CA LEU A 53 2.38 4.39 -3.72
C LEU A 53 3.41 4.82 -2.67
N LYS A 54 2.97 5.09 -1.44
CA LYS A 54 3.87 5.42 -0.32
C LYS A 54 4.80 4.27 0.00
N ASP A 55 4.31 3.04 0.02
CA ASP A 55 5.12 1.86 0.32
C ASP A 55 6.13 1.58 -0.78
N ARG A 56 5.72 1.71 -2.05
CA ARG A 56 6.67 1.64 -3.18
C ARG A 56 7.74 2.73 -3.11
N ARG A 57 7.35 3.95 -2.72
CA ARG A 57 8.30 5.06 -2.54
C ARG A 57 9.31 4.76 -1.43
N LYS A 58 8.85 4.29 -0.27
CA LYS A 58 9.71 3.89 0.85
C LYS A 58 10.70 2.79 0.44
N LEU A 59 10.24 1.80 -0.33
CA LEU A 59 11.09 0.70 -0.79
C LEU A 59 12.14 1.15 -1.82
N ARG A 60 11.81 2.14 -2.66
CA ARG A 60 12.80 2.78 -3.54
C ARG A 60 13.80 3.62 -2.75
N GLU A 61 13.32 4.35 -1.74
CA GLU A 61 14.17 5.16 -0.87
C GLU A 61 15.11 4.28 -0.04
N SER A 62 14.66 3.15 0.50
CA SER A 62 15.51 2.20 1.22
C SER A 62 16.58 1.60 0.32
N ARG A 63 16.21 1.14 -0.88
CA ARG A 63 17.19 0.65 -1.87
C ARG A 63 18.21 1.70 -2.27
N LYS A 64 17.78 2.96 -2.47
CA LYS A 64 18.69 4.07 -2.78
C LYS A 64 19.66 4.32 -1.62
N GLN A 65 19.18 4.28 -0.38
CA GLN A 65 20.02 4.42 0.80
C GLN A 65 21.03 3.27 0.92
N GLU A 66 20.59 2.02 0.77
CA GLU A 66 21.45 0.82 0.78
C GLU A 66 22.55 0.92 -0.28
N LEU A 67 22.20 1.29 -1.52
CA LEU A 67 23.18 1.49 -2.59
C LEU A 67 24.16 2.63 -2.28
N SER A 68 23.68 3.76 -1.77
CA SER A 68 24.56 4.88 -1.40
C SER A 68 25.50 4.51 -0.24
N ALA A 69 25.01 3.76 0.75
CA ALA A 69 25.81 3.26 1.87
C ALA A 69 26.85 2.25 1.38
N HIS A 70 26.51 1.42 0.40
CA HIS A 70 27.45 0.46 -0.19
C HIS A 70 28.55 1.16 -1.00
N VAL A 71 28.20 2.14 -1.85
CA VAL A 71 29.18 2.91 -2.62
C VAL A 71 30.12 3.68 -1.69
N THR A 72 29.59 4.33 -0.66
CA THR A 72 30.42 5.03 0.34
C THR A 72 31.31 4.05 1.09
N ALA A 73 30.82 2.88 1.49
CA ALA A 73 31.63 1.84 2.12
C ALA A 73 32.77 1.34 1.21
N ILE A 74 32.53 1.17 -0.09
CA ILE A 74 33.57 0.81 -1.07
C ILE A 74 34.59 1.93 -1.24
N GLN A 75 34.13 3.19 -1.35
CA GLN A 75 35.03 4.33 -1.43
C GLN A 75 35.90 4.46 -0.18
N GLU A 76 35.33 4.21 1.00
CA GLU A 76 36.07 4.20 2.26
C GLU A 76 37.05 3.04 2.35
N SER A 77 36.67 1.82 1.93
CA SER A 77 37.59 0.68 1.94
C SER A 77 38.73 0.86 0.94
N SER A 78 38.44 1.40 -0.24
CA SER A 78 39.44 1.77 -1.26
C SER A 78 40.39 2.86 -0.74
N ARG A 79 39.87 3.92 -0.11
CA ARG A 79 40.70 4.96 0.52
C ARG A 79 41.57 4.40 1.65
N LYS A 80 41.02 3.53 2.50
CA LYS A 80 41.77 2.88 3.58
C LYS A 80 42.89 2.00 3.02
N ALA A 81 42.61 1.20 1.99
CA ALA A 81 43.60 0.37 1.32
C ALA A 81 44.70 1.22 0.64
N ALA A 82 44.35 2.35 0.02
CA ALA A 82 45.31 3.28 -0.58
C ALA A 82 46.22 3.94 0.46
N LEU A 83 45.68 4.30 1.63
CA LEU A 83 46.46 4.83 2.76
C LEU A 83 47.40 3.76 3.35
N GLU A 84 46.93 2.52 3.49
CA GLU A 84 47.73 1.40 4.01
C GLU A 84 48.84 0.98 3.02
N ALA A 85 48.61 1.09 1.72
CA ALA A 85 49.58 0.81 0.67
C ALA A 85 50.63 1.93 0.45
N GLY A 86 50.61 3.01 1.23
CA GLY A 86 51.63 4.07 1.20
C GLY A 86 51.56 5.00 -0.02
N GLY A 87 50.38 5.18 -0.63
CA GLY A 87 50.19 6.05 -1.80
C GLY A 87 50.23 7.54 -1.46
N ILE A 88 51.23 8.25 -2.01
CA ILE A 88 51.39 9.70 -1.95
C ILE A 88 50.26 10.41 -2.73
N GLU A 89 49.86 11.55 -2.15
CA GLU A 89 48.86 12.54 -2.54
C GLU A 89 48.69 12.81 -4.06
N ASN A 90 47.42 12.83 -4.46
CA ASN A 90 46.86 13.64 -5.55
C ASN A 90 47.50 13.49 -6.96
N SER A 91 46.95 12.57 -7.75
CA SER A 91 46.99 12.69 -9.21
C SER A 91 45.57 12.63 -9.75
N SER A 92 45.11 13.80 -10.23
CA SER A 92 44.19 14.00 -11.35
C SER A 92 42.96 13.08 -11.36
N SER A 93 41.79 13.49 -10.89
CA SER A 93 40.87 14.34 -11.67
C SER A 93 40.92 14.11 -13.19
N ASP A 94 41.06 12.86 -13.63
CA ASP A 94 40.58 12.48 -14.97
C ASP A 94 39.06 12.42 -14.90
N GLU A 95 38.48 13.54 -15.31
CA GLU A 95 37.11 13.75 -15.73
C GLU A 95 36.81 12.81 -16.91
N ALA A 96 36.72 11.50 -16.65
CA ALA A 96 35.98 10.60 -17.52
C ALA A 96 34.50 10.91 -17.31
N GLU A 97 34.09 12.06 -17.85
CA GLU A 97 32.71 12.44 -18.08
C GLU A 97 32.04 11.20 -18.69
N TRP A 98 31.15 10.59 -17.91
CA TRP A 98 30.41 9.40 -18.31
C TRP A 98 29.64 9.78 -19.59
N GLY A 99 30.24 9.46 -20.74
CA GLY A 99 29.68 9.74 -22.06
C GLY A 99 28.35 9.01 -22.12
N GLY A 100 27.28 9.78 -21.94
CA GLY A 100 25.92 9.25 -21.85
C GLY A 100 25.69 8.26 -22.97
N ILE A 101 25.00 7.16 -22.66
CA ILE A 101 24.58 6.14 -23.63
C ILE A 101 24.15 6.86 -24.91
N ASN A 102 25.03 6.81 -25.91
CA ASN A 102 24.77 7.40 -27.20
C ASN A 102 23.68 6.53 -27.82
N ASP A 103 22.46 7.07 -27.89
CA ASP A 103 21.24 6.39 -28.36
C ASP A 103 21.26 6.19 -29.89
N GLY A 104 22.43 5.90 -30.46
CA GLY A 104 22.68 5.96 -31.89
C GLY A 104 23.29 4.72 -32.51
N GLU A 105 24.29 4.09 -31.88
CA GLU A 105 25.11 3.09 -32.60
C GLU A 105 25.71 2.09 -31.59
N GLY A 106 25.20 0.84 -31.56
CA GLY A 106 25.80 -0.20 -30.70
C GLY A 106 24.93 -1.37 -30.24
N TRP A 107 23.72 -1.59 -30.77
CA TRP A 107 22.95 -2.83 -30.54
C TRP A 107 23.36 -3.93 -31.53
N GLY A 108 24.65 -4.19 -31.65
CA GLY A 108 25.15 -5.09 -32.68
C GLY A 108 26.55 -5.61 -32.44
N ASP A 109 26.85 -6.08 -31.22
CA ASP A 109 27.76 -7.22 -30.99
C ASP A 109 27.87 -7.51 -29.48
N CYS A 110 26.93 -8.31 -28.96
CA CYS A 110 27.12 -9.06 -27.71
C CYS A 110 26.62 -10.48 -27.98
N SER A 111 27.13 -11.07 -29.05
CA SER A 111 26.82 -12.44 -29.46
C SER A 111 27.97 -13.38 -29.11
N VAL A 112 28.38 -13.48 -27.84
CA VAL A 112 29.32 -14.54 -27.40
C VAL A 112 29.05 -14.98 -25.95
N HIS A 113 27.83 -15.44 -25.67
CA HIS A 113 27.62 -16.55 -24.74
C HIS A 113 26.64 -17.49 -25.45
N GLY A 114 27.21 -18.49 -26.14
CA GLY A 114 26.53 -19.32 -27.13
C GLY A 114 25.14 -19.80 -26.71
N VAL A 115 24.16 -19.48 -27.54
CA VAL A 115 22.86 -20.14 -27.60
C VAL A 115 23.12 -21.61 -27.88
N GLY A 116 22.85 -22.48 -26.90
CA GLY A 116 23.17 -23.92 -26.97
C GLY A 116 23.70 -24.56 -25.69
N ARG A 117 23.80 -23.81 -24.58
CA ARG A 117 24.13 -24.42 -23.28
C ARG A 117 22.85 -24.94 -22.61
N GLU A 118 22.67 -26.24 -22.65
CA GLU A 118 21.69 -26.96 -21.82
C GLU A 118 22.18 -26.92 -20.37
N ASP A 119 21.76 -25.89 -19.61
CA ASP A 119 22.01 -25.87 -18.17
C ASP A 119 20.95 -26.76 -17.49
N GLU A 120 21.31 -28.01 -17.24
CA GLU A 120 20.49 -28.98 -16.52
C GLU A 120 20.37 -28.58 -15.04
N TYR A 121 19.25 -27.95 -14.68
CA TYR A 121 18.84 -27.78 -13.29
C TYR A 121 18.11 -29.04 -12.82
N VAL A 122 18.76 -29.85 -12.00
CA VAL A 122 18.14 -31.00 -11.34
C VAL A 122 17.43 -30.53 -10.07
N ASP A 123 16.13 -30.25 -10.18
CA ASP A 123 15.22 -30.26 -9.03
C ASP A 123 14.46 -31.60 -9.05
N GLU A 124 14.81 -32.48 -8.10
CA GLU A 124 14.50 -33.92 -8.04
C GLU A 124 13.01 -34.33 -7.99
N GLU A 125 12.04 -33.45 -8.26
CA GLU A 125 10.62 -33.82 -8.10
C GLU A 125 9.65 -33.37 -9.21
N LYS A 126 10.05 -32.54 -10.19
CA LYS A 126 9.14 -32.14 -11.29
C LYS A 126 9.88 -31.85 -12.61
N TYR A 127 9.78 -32.77 -13.57
CA TYR A 127 10.22 -32.52 -14.94
C TYR A 127 9.21 -31.62 -15.67
N THR A 128 9.57 -30.37 -15.93
CA THR A 128 8.91 -29.53 -16.92
C THR A 128 9.91 -29.17 -18.01
N THR A 129 9.80 -29.81 -19.17
CA THR A 129 10.64 -29.49 -20.34
C THR A 129 10.15 -28.21 -20.98
N VAL A 130 11.02 -27.19 -21.04
CA VAL A 130 10.75 -25.93 -21.75
C VAL A 130 11.50 -25.96 -23.07
N THR A 131 10.76 -26.11 -24.17
CA THR A 131 11.30 -26.03 -25.53
C THR A 131 11.24 -24.58 -26.01
N VAL A 132 12.38 -24.03 -26.41
CA VAL A 132 12.48 -22.68 -26.98
C VAL A 132 12.59 -22.81 -28.50
N GLU A 133 11.51 -22.52 -29.21
CA GLU A 133 11.50 -22.39 -30.67
C GLU A 133 11.73 -20.92 -31.07
N ALA A 134 12.53 -20.70 -32.10
CA ALA A 134 12.76 -19.37 -32.65
C ALA A 134 11.47 -18.87 -33.33
N MET A 135 10.87 -17.82 -32.78
CA MET A 135 9.77 -17.12 -33.45
C MET A 135 10.35 -16.25 -34.58
N ASP A 136 10.00 -16.59 -35.83
CA ASP A 136 10.30 -15.77 -37.01
C ASP A 136 9.48 -14.47 -36.94
N LEU A 137 10.09 -13.40 -36.41
CA LEU A 137 9.51 -12.05 -36.31
C LEU A 137 9.34 -11.33 -37.68
N GLY A 138 9.47 -12.06 -38.80
CA GLY A 138 9.26 -11.56 -40.16
C GLY A 138 7.97 -12.04 -40.83
N LYS A 139 7.23 -12.95 -40.21
CA LYS A 139 5.92 -13.38 -40.71
C LYS A 139 4.86 -12.52 -40.04
N GLU A 140 4.37 -11.54 -40.78
CA GLU A 140 3.13 -10.82 -40.47
C GLU A 140 2.05 -11.86 -40.15
N GLU A 141 1.82 -12.07 -38.85
CA GLU A 141 0.77 -12.91 -38.32
C GLU A 141 -0.52 -12.16 -38.61
N SER A 142 -1.11 -12.39 -39.79
CA SER A 142 -2.55 -12.30 -39.92
C SER A 142 -3.10 -13.31 -38.92
N GLU A 143 -3.33 -12.85 -37.69
CA GLU A 143 -4.08 -13.61 -36.69
C GLU A 143 -5.36 -14.04 -37.40
N ASP A 144 -5.49 -15.33 -37.72
CA ASP A 144 -6.74 -15.87 -38.25
C ASP A 144 -7.83 -15.42 -37.29
N GLU A 145 -8.79 -14.63 -37.77
CA GLU A 145 -9.81 -13.96 -36.92
C GLU A 145 -10.52 -14.98 -36.00
N GLU A 146 -10.58 -16.24 -36.43
CA GLU A 146 -11.11 -17.37 -35.69
C GLU A 146 -10.34 -17.67 -34.38
N VAL A 147 -9.01 -17.57 -34.36
CA VAL A 147 -8.16 -17.83 -33.19
C VAL A 147 -8.27 -16.67 -32.18
N ALA A 148 -8.38 -15.43 -32.66
CA ALA A 148 -8.62 -14.27 -31.82
C ALA A 148 -10.02 -14.33 -31.17
N VAL A 149 -11.05 -14.71 -31.95
CA VAL A 149 -12.41 -14.91 -31.45
C VAL A 149 -12.49 -16.06 -30.44
N GLU A 150 -11.75 -17.15 -30.66
CA GLU A 150 -11.72 -18.29 -29.73
C GLU A 150 -11.05 -17.92 -28.39
N ARG A 151 -9.97 -17.13 -28.42
CA ARG A 151 -9.33 -16.61 -27.20
C ARG A 151 -10.25 -15.68 -26.41
N MET A 152 -10.99 -14.82 -27.09
CA MET A 152 -11.97 -13.93 -26.47
C MET A 152 -13.13 -14.71 -25.84
N ARG A 153 -13.64 -15.73 -26.54
CA ARG A 153 -14.68 -16.62 -26.02
C ARG A 153 -14.22 -17.39 -24.78
N LYS A 154 -12.99 -17.93 -24.81
CA LYS A 154 -12.39 -18.63 -23.67
C LYS A 154 -12.18 -17.72 -22.45
N ARG A 155 -11.85 -16.45 -22.69
CA ARG A 155 -11.75 -15.44 -21.63
C ARG A 155 -13.12 -15.11 -21.03
N GLU A 156 -14.14 -14.91 -21.87
CA GLU A 156 -15.50 -14.68 -21.39
C GLU A 156 -16.06 -15.87 -20.60
N GLU A 157 -15.75 -17.10 -21.02
CA GLU A 157 -16.17 -18.30 -20.31
C GLU A 157 -15.54 -18.39 -18.91
N ARG A 158 -14.25 -18.04 -18.79
CA ARG A 158 -13.56 -17.94 -17.48
C ARG A 158 -14.17 -16.86 -16.60
N GLU A 159 -14.44 -15.67 -17.15
CA GLU A 159 -15.07 -14.58 -16.41
C GLU A 159 -16.49 -14.95 -15.93
N LYS A 160 -17.27 -15.64 -16.78
CA LYS A 160 -18.61 -16.17 -16.43
C LYS A 160 -18.52 -17.26 -15.35
N GLU A 161 -17.50 -18.11 -15.37
CA GLU A 161 -17.28 -19.14 -14.36
C GLU A 161 -16.89 -18.53 -13.01
N GLU A 162 -16.00 -17.54 -13.01
CA GLU A 162 -15.62 -16.79 -11.82
C GLU A 162 -16.81 -16.04 -11.20
N GLU A 163 -17.66 -15.41 -12.02
CA GLU A 163 -18.88 -14.75 -11.55
C GLU A 163 -19.84 -15.76 -10.91
N ARG A 164 -20.04 -16.93 -11.52
CA ARG A 164 -20.86 -18.01 -10.96
C ARG A 164 -20.31 -18.52 -9.63
N LEU A 165 -18.99 -18.66 -9.51
CA LEU A 165 -18.33 -19.09 -8.28
C LEU A 165 -18.49 -18.06 -7.16
N MET A 166 -18.35 -16.77 -7.49
CA MET A 166 -18.55 -15.66 -6.56
C MET A 166 -20.00 -15.58 -6.09
N LYS A 167 -20.97 -15.70 -7.00
CA LYS A 167 -22.41 -15.73 -6.67
C LYS A 167 -22.77 -16.91 -5.78
N ARG A 168 -22.18 -18.08 -6.00
CA ARG A 168 -22.37 -19.28 -5.16
C ARG A 168 -21.77 -19.09 -3.76
N LYS A 169 -20.60 -18.46 -3.64
CA LYS A 169 -19.99 -18.10 -2.34
C LYS A 169 -20.84 -17.09 -1.58
N GLU A 170 -21.36 -16.06 -2.25
CA GLU A 170 -22.25 -15.07 -1.65
C GLU A 170 -23.59 -15.69 -1.19
N ALA A 171 -24.18 -16.58 -1.98
CA ALA A 171 -25.40 -17.29 -1.62
C ALA A 171 -25.17 -18.17 -0.37
N ARG A 172 -24.00 -18.83 -0.27
CA ARG A 172 -23.61 -19.61 0.92
C ARG A 172 -23.42 -18.73 2.17
N HIS A 173 -22.94 -17.49 2.01
CA HIS A 173 -22.85 -16.53 3.13
C HIS A 173 -24.21 -15.96 3.55
N LYS A 174 -25.16 -15.79 2.62
CA LYS A 174 -26.52 -15.28 2.93
C LYS A 174 -27.43 -16.36 3.52
N ASN A 175 -27.32 -17.60 3.04
CA ASN A 175 -28.16 -18.72 3.46
C ASN A 175 -27.47 -19.67 4.46
N GLY A 176 -26.21 -19.41 4.81
CA GLY A 176 -25.50 -20.13 5.87
C GLY A 176 -26.27 -20.02 7.18
N SER A 177 -26.34 -21.12 7.95
CA SER A 177 -27.08 -21.16 9.21
C SER A 177 -26.64 -20.02 10.11
N LYS A 178 -27.50 -19.01 10.30
CA LYS A 178 -27.25 -17.92 11.25
C LYS A 178 -26.90 -18.56 12.57
N GLY A 179 -25.67 -18.34 13.05
CA GLY A 179 -25.16 -18.97 14.26
C GLY A 179 -26.17 -18.81 15.39
N LYS A 180 -26.48 -19.92 16.08
CA LYS A 180 -27.48 -19.92 17.15
C LYS A 180 -27.20 -18.74 18.09
N LYS A 181 -28.21 -17.90 18.33
CA LYS A 181 -28.09 -16.76 19.24
C LYS A 181 -27.49 -17.27 20.54
N LYS A 182 -26.39 -16.67 20.99
CA LYS A 182 -25.74 -17.05 22.25
C LYS A 182 -26.80 -16.96 23.34
N LYS A 183 -27.17 -18.10 23.93
CA LYS A 183 -28.06 -18.12 25.08
C LYS A 183 -27.37 -17.27 26.15
N PHE A 184 -28.04 -16.24 26.64
CA PHE A 184 -27.57 -15.46 27.77
C PHE A 184 -27.37 -16.44 28.93
N ARG A 185 -26.11 -16.74 29.22
CA ARG A 185 -25.71 -17.41 30.45
C ARG A 185 -25.00 -16.36 31.26
N TYR A 186 -25.28 -16.32 32.56
CA TYR A 186 -24.46 -15.51 33.45
C TYR A 186 -23.01 -15.95 33.29
N LEU A 187 -22.13 -14.98 33.04
CA LEU A 187 -20.69 -15.19 33.09
C LEU A 187 -20.37 -15.95 34.38
N THR A 188 -19.54 -16.98 34.25
CA THR A 188 -19.04 -17.73 35.40
C THR A 188 -18.30 -16.77 36.35
N LYS A 189 -18.13 -17.17 37.62
CA LYS A 189 -17.46 -16.32 38.62
C LYS A 189 -16.06 -15.90 38.17
N SER A 190 -15.32 -16.77 37.47
CA SER A 190 -13.99 -16.49 36.93
C SER A 190 -14.02 -15.45 35.81
N GLU A 191 -14.90 -15.60 34.83
CA GLU A 191 -15.07 -14.64 33.73
C GLU A 191 -15.48 -13.25 34.24
N ARG A 192 -16.40 -13.19 35.21
CA ARG A 192 -16.80 -11.93 35.85
C ARG A 192 -15.64 -11.25 36.58
N ARG A 193 -14.73 -12.02 37.20
CA ARG A 193 -13.52 -11.46 37.83
C ARG A 193 -12.56 -10.89 36.78
N GLN A 194 -12.38 -11.57 35.66
CA GLN A 194 -11.54 -11.08 34.56
C GLN A 194 -12.10 -9.80 33.94
N ASP A 195 -13.41 -9.72 33.71
CA ASP A 195 -14.03 -8.50 33.17
C ASP A 195 -13.97 -7.34 34.16
N ARG A 196 -14.18 -7.59 35.46
CA ARG A 196 -13.94 -6.59 36.50
C ARG A 196 -12.48 -6.13 36.53
N ALA A 197 -11.52 -7.03 36.35
CA ALA A 197 -10.11 -6.68 36.27
C ALA A 197 -9.82 -5.81 35.03
N LYS A 198 -10.33 -6.18 33.84
CA LYS A 198 -10.19 -5.37 32.62
C LYS A 198 -10.77 -3.96 32.76
N VAL A 199 -11.96 -3.85 33.36
CA VAL A 199 -12.59 -2.54 33.62
C VAL A 199 -11.77 -1.73 34.63
N LYS A 200 -11.25 -2.35 35.70
CA LYS A 200 -10.38 -1.69 36.67
C LYS A 200 -9.09 -1.19 36.01
N MET A 201 -8.43 -2.01 35.19
CA MET A 201 -7.23 -1.63 34.45
C MET A 201 -7.49 -0.48 33.48
N GLY A 202 -8.61 -0.52 32.74
CA GLY A 202 -9.01 0.57 31.84
C GLY A 202 -9.27 1.89 32.57
N LYS A 203 -9.93 1.83 33.74
CA LYS A 203 -10.15 3.01 34.60
C LYS A 203 -8.84 3.54 35.19
N ALA A 204 -7.94 2.66 35.62
CA ALA A 204 -6.63 3.03 36.15
C ALA A 204 -5.78 3.73 35.08
N ARG A 205 -5.73 3.20 33.85
CA ARG A 205 -5.04 3.83 32.72
C ARG A 205 -5.58 5.24 32.43
N ARG A 206 -6.90 5.39 32.31
CA ARG A 206 -7.54 6.70 32.10
C ARG A 206 -7.31 7.67 33.26
N ARG A 207 -7.16 7.17 34.49
CA ARG A 207 -6.80 7.99 35.65
C ARG A 207 -5.35 8.45 35.56
N GLY A 208 -4.43 7.56 35.24
CA GLY A 208 -3.00 7.88 35.05
C GLY A 208 -2.79 8.91 33.93
N GLU A 209 -3.47 8.75 32.79
CA GLU A 209 -3.47 9.74 31.70
C GLU A 209 -3.92 11.13 32.18
N ARG A 210 -5.03 11.20 32.95
CA ARG A 210 -5.53 12.46 33.52
C ARG A 210 -4.61 13.06 34.59
N GLU A 211 -3.91 12.24 35.37
CA GLU A 211 -2.98 12.70 36.40
C GLU A 211 -1.67 13.20 35.76
N GLY A 212 -1.13 12.52 34.75
CA GLY A 212 0.01 12.98 33.97
C GLY A 212 -0.25 14.31 33.24
N ASP A 213 -1.47 14.48 32.70
CA ASP A 213 -1.88 15.76 32.08
C ASP A 213 -1.98 16.91 33.09
N LYS A 214 -2.35 16.63 34.35
CA LYS A 214 -2.40 17.64 35.43
C LYS A 214 -1.02 18.03 35.93
N GLU A 215 -0.07 17.09 35.98
CA GLU A 215 1.30 17.35 36.38
C GLU A 215 2.05 18.18 35.32
N GLY A 216 1.83 17.88 34.03
CA GLY A 216 2.31 18.71 32.91
C GLY A 216 1.75 20.14 32.92
N ARG A 217 0.49 20.32 33.33
CA ARG A 217 -0.12 21.66 33.50
C ARG A 217 0.45 22.45 34.68
N ARG A 218 0.82 21.79 35.77
CA ARG A 218 1.39 22.46 36.96
C ARG A 218 2.80 22.98 36.71
N LYS A 219 3.61 22.31 35.89
CA LYS A 219 4.97 22.78 35.55
C LYS A 219 5.01 23.89 34.48
N GLY A 220 3.95 24.09 33.71
CA GLY A 220 3.89 25.11 32.65
C GLY A 220 3.17 26.43 33.01
N GLY A 221 2.72 26.62 34.24
CA GLY A 221 1.84 27.75 34.64
C GLY A 221 2.52 28.93 35.36
N GLY A 222 3.83 28.91 35.56
CA GLY A 222 4.56 29.87 36.39
C GLY A 222 5.25 31.01 35.62
N SER A 223 4.54 31.82 34.84
CA SER A 223 5.09 33.08 34.31
C SER A 223 3.99 34.11 33.95
N GLY A 224 3.15 34.47 34.92
CA GLY A 224 2.21 35.58 34.80
C GLY A 224 2.78 36.84 35.45
N LYS A 225 3.36 37.74 34.63
CA LYS A 225 3.87 39.07 35.04
C LYS A 225 2.79 39.86 35.78
N GLY A 226 3.15 40.43 36.94
CA GLY A 226 2.28 41.28 37.74
C GLY A 226 1.82 42.54 37.01
N ARG A 227 0.51 42.80 37.03
CA ARG A 227 -0.08 44.09 36.68
C ARG A 227 0.20 45.06 37.83
N LYS A 228 1.04 46.08 37.60
CA LYS A 228 1.16 47.25 38.49
C LYS A 228 -0.11 48.09 38.37
N LYS A 229 -0.54 48.60 39.53
CA LYS A 229 -1.58 49.62 39.72
C LYS A 229 -1.22 50.92 39.03
#